data_AF-A0A059AEU5-F1
#
_entry.id   AF-A0A059AEU5-F1
#
_cell.length_a   1.000
_cell.length_b   1.000
_cell.length_c   1.000
_cell.angle_alpha   90.00
_cell.angle_beta   90.00
_cell.angle_gamma   90.00
#
_symmetry.space_group_name_H-M   'P 1'
#
loop_
_entity.id
_entity.type
_entity.pdbx_description
1 polymer ?
#
loop_
_entity_poly.entity_id
_entity_poly.type
_entity_poly.pdbx_seq_one_letter_code
_entity_poly.pdbx_strand_id
1 'polypeptide(L)' 'MSTSGQPQFRYTQTPSKVIHLRNLPWECGEEELVELCQPFGKVINTKCNVGANKNQAFVEF' A
#
# COMPACT_ATOMS: atom_id res chain seq x y z
N MET A 1 -14.46 32.30 -15.97
CA MET A 1 -14.20 30.85 -16.09
C MET A 1 -12.78 30.62 -15.60
N SER A 2 -12.61 30.30 -14.32
CA SER A 2 -11.29 30.15 -13.72
C SER A 2 -10.79 28.73 -14.02
N THR A 3 -9.94 28.58 -15.02
CA THR A 3 -9.16 27.35 -15.24
C THR A 3 -8.12 27.26 -14.14
N SER A 4 -8.50 26.74 -12.97
CA SER A 4 -7.56 26.31 -11.95
C SER A 4 -6.80 25.11 -12.51
N GLY A 5 -5.63 25.39 -13.11
CA GLY A 5 -4.64 24.39 -13.46
C GLY A 5 -4.22 23.66 -12.18
N GLN A 6 -4.85 22.52 -11.91
CA GLN A 6 -4.38 21.59 -10.91
C GLN A 6 -2.93 21.25 -11.31
N PRO A 7 -1.94 21.50 -10.43
CA PRO A 7 -0.57 21.11 -10.73
C PRO A 7 -0.57 19.61 -11.04
N GLN A 8 -0.08 19.28 -12.22
CA GLN A 8 -0.05 17.94 -12.78
C GLN A 8 1.06 17.11 -12.08
N PHE A 9 0.97 17.01 -10.75
CA PHE A 9 1.93 16.33 -9.87
C PHE A 9 2.09 14.83 -10.16
N ARG A 10 1.16 14.24 -10.92
CA ARG A 10 1.09 12.79 -11.12
C ARG A 10 2.15 12.22 -12.07
N TYR A 11 2.85 13.04 -12.86
CA TYR A 11 3.78 12.53 -13.88
C TYR A 11 5.27 12.80 -13.59
N THR A 12 5.61 13.63 -12.61
CA THR A 12 7.01 13.93 -12.23
C THR A 12 7.43 13.33 -10.90
N GLN A 13 6.50 12.75 -10.13
CA GLN A 13 6.82 12.00 -8.91
C GLN A 13 7.22 10.57 -9.23
N THR A 14 8.35 10.14 -8.68
CA THR A 14 8.72 8.73 -8.63
C THR A 14 7.56 7.93 -8.00
N PRO A 15 7.12 6.82 -8.62
CA PRO A 15 6.07 5.98 -8.07
C PRO A 15 6.38 5.58 -6.62
N SER A 16 5.34 5.56 -5.78
CA SER A 16 5.47 5.02 -4.43
C SER A 16 5.86 3.55 -4.50
N LYS A 17 6.78 3.14 -3.62
CA LYS A 17 7.15 1.74 -3.41
C LYS A 17 6.19 1.00 -2.47
N VAL A 18 5.19 1.72 -1.95
CA VAL A 18 4.20 1.18 -1.00
C VAL A 18 2.93 0.78 -1.73
N ILE A 19 2.54 -0.48 -1.57
CA ILE A 19 1.29 -1.06 -2.05
C ILE A 19 0.26 -1.04 -0.92
N HIS A 20 -0.97 -0.61 -1.25
CA HIS A 20 -2.12 -0.67 -0.33
C HIS A 20 -2.99 -1.89 -0.63
N LEU A 21 -3.04 -2.81 0.32
CA LEU A 21 -3.88 -4.00 0.28
C LEU A 21 -5.16 -3.73 1.07
N ARG A 22 -6.33 -4.03 0.48
CA ARG A 22 -7.64 -3.89 1.12
C ARG A 22 -8.37 -5.23 1.11
N ASN A 23 -9.39 -5.33 1.95
CA ASN A 23 -10.25 -6.51 2.03
C ASN A 23 -9.51 -7.75 2.57
N LEU A 24 -8.56 -7.51 3.47
CA LEU A 24 -7.84 -8.56 4.18
C LEU A 24 -8.73 -9.16 5.30
N PRO A 25 -8.58 -10.46 5.58
CA PRO A 25 -9.26 -11.09 6.70
C PRO A 25 -8.74 -10.53 8.03
N TRP A 26 -9.56 -10.60 9.08
CA TRP A 26 -9.21 -10.07 10.40
C TRP A 26 -7.98 -10.76 11.03
N GLU A 27 -7.77 -12.03 10.70
CA GLU A 27 -6.64 -12.84 11.15
C GLU A 27 -5.35 -12.62 10.34
N CYS A 28 -5.36 -11.72 9.34
CA CYS A 28 -4.19 -11.45 8.50
C CYS A 28 -3.06 -10.81 9.33
N GLY A 29 -2.06 -11.64 9.65
CA GLY A 29 -0.84 -11.22 10.34
C GLY A 29 0.21 -10.65 9.38
N GLU A 30 1.32 -10.19 9.96
CA GLU A 30 2.47 -9.72 9.18
C GLU A 30 3.15 -10.87 8.41
N GLU A 31 3.30 -12.03 9.02
CA GLU A 31 3.97 -13.20 8.44
C GLU A 31 3.27 -13.66 7.13
N GLU A 32 1.95 -13.85 7.17
CA GLU A 32 1.14 -14.17 5.99
C GLU A 32 1.27 -13.12 4.88
N LEU A 33 1.36 -11.84 5.25
CA LEU A 33 1.53 -10.73 4.30
C LEU A 33 2.91 -10.81 3.62
N VAL A 34 3.95 -11.14 4.38
CA VAL A 34 5.32 -11.31 3.89
C VAL A 34 5.39 -12.53 2.98
N GLU A 35 4.81 -13.67 3.39
CA GLU A 35 4.76 -14.90 2.57
C GLU A 35 4.02 -14.67 1.25
N LEU A 36 2.89 -13.95 1.27
CA LEU A 36 2.14 -13.58 0.07
C LEU A 36 2.97 -12.68 -0.86
N CYS A 37 3.78 -11.78 -0.30
CA CYS A 37 4.56 -10.80 -1.05
C CYS A 37 5.94 -11.31 -1.48
N GLN A 38 6.47 -12.35 -0.84
CA GLN A 38 7.77 -12.96 -1.10
C GLN A 38 8.04 -13.27 -2.58
N PRO A 39 7.09 -13.84 -3.37
CA PRO A 39 7.35 -14.13 -4.79
C PRO A 39 7.46 -12.86 -5.66
N PHE A 40 6.99 -11.71 -5.18
CA PHE A 40 6.99 -10.45 -5.94
C PHE A 40 8.20 -9.57 -5.66
N GLY A 41 8.98 -9.88 -4.63
CA GLY A 41 10.19 -9.14 -4.29
C GLY A 41 10.53 -9.21 -2.82
N LYS A 42 11.61 -8.52 -2.44
CA LYS A 42 11.99 -8.38 -1.04
C LYS A 42 11.07 -7.36 -0.37
N VAL A 43 10.34 -7.79 0.65
CA VAL A 43 9.56 -6.91 1.49
C VAL A 43 10.50 -6.11 2.40
N ILE A 44 10.43 -4.78 2.35
CA ILE A 44 11.22 -3.86 3.18
C ILE A 44 10.45 -3.52 4.46
N ASN A 45 9.18 -3.14 4.33
CA ASN A 45 8.33 -2.76 5.45
C ASN A 45 6.91 -3.29 5.24
N THR A 46 6.26 -3.64 6.36
CA THR A 46 4.88 -4.07 6.40
C THR A 46 4.14 -3.33 7.49
N LYS A 47 2.85 -3.09 7.25
CA LYS A 47 1.95 -2.59 8.27
C LYS A 47 0.60 -3.24 8.08
N CYS A 48 0.29 -4.23 8.91
CA CYS A 48 -1.02 -4.87 8.94
C CYS A 48 -2.02 -4.07 9.80
N ASN A 49 -3.27 -4.51 9.79
CA ASN A 49 -4.33 -4.03 10.69
C ASN A 49 -4.60 -2.52 10.63
N VAL A 50 -4.49 -1.95 9.42
CA VAL A 50 -4.73 -0.54 9.17
C VAL A 50 -6.23 -0.26 9.04
N GLY A 51 -6.65 0.89 9.57
CA GLY A 51 -8.03 1.36 9.52
C GLY A 51 -8.90 0.77 10.63
N ALA A 52 -10.13 1.30 10.75
CA ALA A 52 -11.05 0.93 11.84
C ALA A 52 -11.38 -0.57 11.86
N ASN A 53 -11.49 -1.18 10.68
CA ASN A 53 -11.85 -2.59 10.52
C ASN A 53 -10.65 -3.52 10.50
N LYS A 54 -9.41 -2.98 10.64
CA LYS A 54 -8.16 -3.73 10.54
C LYS A 54 -8.04 -4.62 9.29
N ASN A 55 -8.75 -4.28 8.23
CA ASN A 55 -8.86 -5.08 7.00
C ASN A 55 -7.98 -4.55 5.86
N GLN A 56 -6.95 -3.80 6.22
CA GLN A 56 -6.05 -3.14 5.27
C GLN A 56 -4.60 -3.31 5.73
N ALA A 57 -3.70 -3.35 4.75
CA ALA A 57 -2.27 -3.36 5.01
C ALA A 57 -1.50 -2.52 4.00
N PHE A 58 -0.31 -2.10 4.40
CA PHE A 58 0.68 -1.51 3.52
C PHE A 58 1.90 -2.41 3.43
N VAL A 59 2.44 -2.56 2.21
CA VAL A 59 3.66 -3.32 1.93
C VAL A 59 4.59 -2.45 1.12
N GLU A 60 5.82 -2.27 1.59
CA GLU A 60 6.90 -1.63 0.84
C GLU A 60 7.85 -2.70 0.29
N PHE A 61 8.16 -2.58 -1.00
CA PHE A 61 9.18 -3.38 -1.68
C PHE A 61 10.46 -2.57 -1.95
#